data_AF-A0A0U1KRT4-F1
#
_entry.id   AF-A0A0U1KRT4-F1
#
_cell.length_a   1.000
_cell.length_b   1.000
_cell.length_c   1.000
_cell.angle_alpha   90.00
_cell.angle_beta   90.00
_cell.angle_gamma   90.00
#
_symmetry.space_group_name_H-M   'P 1'
#
loop_
_entity.id
_entity.type
_entity.pdbx_description
1 polymer ?
#
loop_
_entity_poly.entity_id
_entity_poly.type
_entity_poly.pdbx_seq_one_letter_code
_entity_poly.pdbx_strand_id
1 'polypeptide(L)'
;MLNRRITLSILLIVLIVLAAYGTEYLAKNRGLHTATMITIQSNNKTAALFGVDVLRQLDAGGPGLFAVLAAAGIDRFSKVEVKGIKNNTVYQINIDEINKELNLRFTDRGTVNLCNNKANKAILVEDVNEINAVN
;
A
#
# COMPACT_ATOMS: atom_id res chain seq x y z
N MET A 1 18.29 34.66 35.38
CA MET A 1 17.79 34.64 33.98
C MET A 1 18.25 33.43 33.17
N LEU A 2 19.46 32.91 33.38
CA LEU A 2 20.01 31.77 32.64
C LEU A 2 19.19 30.47 32.80
N ASN A 3 18.79 30.11 34.02
CA ASN A 3 18.01 28.89 34.29
C ASN A 3 16.63 28.88 33.63
N ARG A 4 16.00 30.05 33.46
CA ARG A 4 14.69 30.21 32.80
C ARG A 4 14.80 30.01 31.28
N ARG A 5 15.93 30.41 30.69
CA ARG A 5 16.24 30.17 29.27
C ARG A 5 16.52 28.69 29.00
N ILE A 6 17.26 28.03 29.89
CA ILE A 6 17.56 26.59 29.77
C ILE A 6 16.29 25.74 29.88
N THR A 7 15.39 26.04 30.82
CA THR A 7 14.10 25.33 30.94
C THR A 7 13.22 25.53 29.72
N LEU A 8 13.16 26.75 29.18
CA LEU A 8 12.45 27.03 27.92
C LEU A 8 13.02 26.24 26.74
N SER A 9 14.34 26.12 26.62
CA SER A 9 14.96 25.32 25.55
C SER A 9 14.66 23.83 25.66
N ILE A 10 14.71 23.26 26.88
CA ILE A 10 14.38 21.85 27.09
C ILE A 10 12.91 21.59 26.78
N LEU A 11 12.01 22.47 27.22
CA LEU A 11 10.58 22.40 26.89
C LEU A 11 10.35 22.40 25.38
N LEU A 12 11.08 23.26 24.66
CA LEU A 12 10.97 23.36 23.20
C LEU A 12 11.42 22.07 22.50
N ILE A 13 12.50 21.45 22.96
CA ILE A 13 12.98 20.16 22.41
C ILE A 13 11.93 19.06 22.63
N VAL A 14 11.37 18.95 23.84
CA VAL A 14 10.33 17.97 24.14
C VAL A 14 9.11 18.18 23.24
N LEU A 15 8.71 19.44 23.02
CA LEU A 15 7.57 19.79 22.19
C LEU A 15 7.80 19.42 20.72
N ILE A 16 9.02 19.59 20.20
CA ILE A 16 9.40 19.18 18.83
C ILE A 16 9.31 17.66 18.69
N VAL A 17 9.81 16.89 19.65
CA VAL A 17 9.75 15.41 19.61
C VAL A 17 8.30 14.92 19.63
N LEU A 18 7.46 15.50 20.50
CA LEU A 18 6.04 15.17 20.54
C LEU A 18 5.31 15.54 19.24
N ALA A 19 5.61 16.71 18.67
CA ALA A 19 5.03 17.13 17.41
C ALA A 19 5.45 16.20 16.25
N ALA A 20 6.72 15.81 16.18
CA ALA A 20 7.21 14.86 15.18
C ALA A 20 6.54 13.48 15.31
N TYR A 21 6.37 12.98 16.53
CA TYR A 21 5.65 11.73 16.76
C TYR A 21 4.17 11.83 16.39
N GLY A 22 3.52 12.96 16.71
CA GLY A 22 2.13 13.22 16.36
C GLY A 22 1.90 13.31 14.85
N THR A 23 2.81 13.95 14.11
CA THR A 23 2.70 14.05 12.64
C THR A 23 2.90 12.69 11.98
N GLU A 24 3.84 11.88 12.45
CA GLU A 24 4.06 10.52 11.96
C GLU A 24 2.82 9.63 12.19
N TYR A 25 2.23 9.70 13.39
CA TYR A 25 1.02 8.95 13.72
C TYR A 25 -0.16 9.33 12.81
N LEU A 26 -0.39 10.63 12.61
CA LEU A 26 -1.45 11.12 11.73
C LEU A 26 -1.21 10.74 10.26
N ALA A 27 0.03 10.83 9.78
CA ALA A 27 0.41 10.44 8.44
C ALA A 27 0.17 8.93 8.21
N LYS A 28 0.54 8.09 9.18
CA LYS A 28 0.29 6.65 9.13
C LYS A 28 -1.20 6.32 9.09
N ASN A 29 -2.02 6.98 9.92
CA ASN A 29 -3.46 6.74 9.95
C ASN A 29 -4.16 7.17 8.67
N ARG A 30 -3.80 8.34 8.12
CA ARG A 30 -4.31 8.79 6.82
C ARG A 30 -3.87 7.85 5.70
N GLY A 31 -2.61 7.42 5.72
CA GLY A 31 -2.09 6.41 4.80
C GLY A 31 -2.94 5.15 4.84
N LEU A 32 -3.14 4.55 6.02
CA LEU A 32 -3.94 3.33 6.19
C LEU A 32 -5.37 3.47 5.64
N HIS A 33 -6.03 4.59 5.88
CA HIS A 33 -7.33 4.89 5.25
C HIS A 33 -7.23 4.90 3.72
N THR A 34 -6.18 5.48 3.14
CA THR A 34 -5.97 5.43 1.69
C THR A 34 -5.77 4.00 1.19
N ALA A 35 -5.02 3.11 1.87
CA ALA A 35 -4.89 1.69 1.41
C ALA A 35 -6.12 0.83 1.66
N THR A 36 -7.14 1.31 2.38
CA THR A 36 -8.45 0.63 2.33
C THR A 36 -9.09 0.73 0.95
N MET A 37 -8.61 1.64 0.09
CA MET A 37 -8.96 1.79 -1.31
C MET A 37 -7.74 1.57 -2.20
N ILE A 38 -7.83 0.61 -3.11
CA ILE A 38 -6.77 0.33 -4.07
C ILE A 38 -7.12 1.00 -5.39
N THR A 39 -6.24 1.90 -5.83
CA THR A 39 -6.36 2.54 -7.14
C THR A 39 -5.77 1.61 -8.19
N ILE A 40 -6.60 1.17 -9.13
CA ILE A 40 -6.16 0.37 -10.27
C ILE A 40 -6.07 1.29 -11.48
N GLN A 41 -4.91 1.29 -12.11
CA GLN A 41 -4.59 2.12 -13.26
C GLN A 41 -4.20 1.26 -14.47
N SER A 42 -4.51 1.78 -15.65
CA SER A 42 -3.97 1.32 -16.92
C SER A 42 -3.22 2.48 -17.57
N ASN A 43 -1.93 2.33 -17.80
CA ASN A 43 -1.05 3.34 -18.37
C ASN A 43 -1.14 4.69 -17.62
N ASN A 44 -1.04 4.65 -16.28
CA ASN A 44 -1.18 5.80 -15.38
C ASN A 44 -2.55 6.50 -15.39
N LYS A 45 -3.57 5.89 -16.01
CA LYS A 45 -4.96 6.38 -15.95
C LYS A 45 -5.77 5.48 -15.04
N THR A 46 -6.49 6.06 -14.09
CA THR A 46 -7.39 5.32 -13.20
C THR A 46 -8.44 4.56 -14.02
N ALA A 47 -8.43 3.25 -13.90
CA ALA A 47 -9.41 2.34 -14.49
C ALA A 47 -10.49 1.98 -13.46
N ALA A 48 -10.08 1.72 -12.21
CA ALA A 48 -10.99 1.36 -11.13
C ALA A 48 -10.46 1.79 -9.75
N LEU A 49 -11.37 1.86 -8.79
CA LEU A 49 -11.09 2.06 -7.37
C LEU A 49 -11.77 0.92 -6.61
N PHE A 50 -10.99 0.03 -6.02
CA PHE A 50 -11.52 -1.11 -5.27
C PHE A 50 -11.31 -0.91 -3.78
N GLY A 51 -12.41 -0.92 -3.03
CA GLY A 51 -12.32 -1.09 -1.59
C GLY A 51 -11.84 -2.50 -1.25
N VAL A 52 -11.15 -2.65 -0.12
CA VAL A 52 -10.72 -3.98 0.38
C VAL A 52 -11.91 -4.94 0.55
N ASP A 53 -13.10 -4.42 0.87
CA ASP A 53 -14.32 -5.23 0.94
C ASP A 53 -14.75 -5.82 -0.42
N VAL A 54 -14.50 -5.10 -1.52
CA VAL A 54 -14.76 -5.61 -2.88
C VAL A 54 -13.81 -6.75 -3.19
N LEU A 55 -12.54 -6.63 -2.78
CA LEU A 55 -11.55 -7.70 -2.96
C LEU A 55 -11.89 -8.94 -2.14
N ARG A 56 -12.45 -8.76 -0.92
CA ARG A 56 -12.94 -9.88 -0.10
C ARG A 56 -14.11 -10.62 -0.74
N GLN A 57 -14.97 -9.91 -1.47
CA GLN A 57 -16.05 -10.52 -2.24
C GLN A 57 -15.52 -11.30 -3.46
N LEU A 58 -14.39 -10.88 -4.01
CA LEU A 58 -13.73 -11.58 -5.13
C LEU A 58 -13.08 -12.90 -4.67
N ASP A 59 -12.37 -12.88 -3.54
CA ASP A 59 -11.84 -14.07 -2.88
C ASP A 59 -11.58 -13.78 -1.39
N ALA A 60 -12.23 -14.53 -0.50
CA ALA A 60 -12.06 -14.39 0.95
C ALA A 60 -10.62 -14.71 1.43
N GLY A 61 -9.88 -15.54 0.69
CA GLY A 61 -8.48 -15.88 0.96
C GLY A 61 -7.48 -14.83 0.46
N GLY A 62 -7.95 -13.85 -0.33
CA GLY A 62 -7.14 -12.84 -0.95
C GLY A 62 -6.94 -13.10 -2.45
N PRO A 63 -7.52 -12.27 -3.34
CA PRO A 63 -7.54 -12.56 -4.77
C PRO A 63 -6.14 -12.48 -5.38
N GLY A 64 -5.93 -13.26 -6.44
CA GLY A 64 -4.73 -13.15 -7.27
C GLY A 64 -4.63 -11.79 -7.94
N LEU A 65 -3.41 -11.26 -8.10
CA LEU A 65 -3.17 -9.96 -8.73
C LEU A 65 -3.79 -9.89 -10.14
N PHE A 66 -3.68 -10.97 -10.91
CA PHE A 66 -4.29 -11.07 -12.24
C PHE A 66 -5.82 -11.00 -12.19
N ALA A 67 -6.47 -11.66 -11.23
CA ALA A 67 -7.92 -11.63 -11.07
C ALA A 67 -8.42 -10.22 -10.74
N VAL A 68 -7.65 -9.46 -9.95
CA VAL A 68 -7.96 -8.07 -9.62
C VAL A 68 -7.86 -7.17 -10.85
N LEU A 69 -6.83 -7.34 -11.68
CA LEU A 69 -6.69 -6.61 -12.94
C LEU A 69 -7.81 -6.96 -13.93
N ALA A 70 -8.15 -8.24 -14.05
CA ALA A 70 -9.26 -8.70 -14.88
C ALA A 70 -10.61 -8.13 -14.41
N ALA A 71 -10.85 -8.09 -13.09
CA ALA A 71 -12.04 -7.48 -12.50
C ALA A 71 -12.11 -5.96 -12.76
N ALA A 72 -10.97 -5.29 -12.92
CA ALA A 72 -10.88 -3.89 -13.32
C ALA A 72 -11.01 -3.66 -14.83
N GLY A 73 -11.23 -4.72 -15.62
CA GLY A 73 -11.34 -4.65 -17.08
C GLY A 73 -10.00 -4.48 -17.79
N ILE A 74 -8.89 -4.82 -17.14
CA ILE A 74 -7.54 -4.74 -17.72
C ILE A 74 -7.10 -6.16 -18.10
N ASP A 75 -7.07 -6.43 -19.41
CA ASP A 75 -6.73 -7.73 -20.00
C ASP A 75 -5.40 -7.72 -20.77
N ARG A 76 -4.84 -6.53 -21.07
CA ARG A 76 -3.60 -6.36 -21.83
C ARG A 76 -2.65 -5.39 -21.13
N PHE A 77 -1.46 -5.89 -20.81
CA PHE A 77 -0.34 -5.15 -20.22
C PHE A 77 0.96 -5.94 -20.44
N SER A 78 2.11 -5.27 -20.50
CA SER A 78 3.41 -5.93 -20.50
C SER A 78 3.97 -6.08 -19.09
N LYS A 79 3.58 -5.17 -18.19
CA LYS A 79 4.13 -5.04 -16.85
C LYS A 79 3.07 -4.53 -15.87
N VAL A 80 3.23 -4.86 -14.60
CA VAL A 80 2.43 -4.31 -13.51
C VAL A 80 3.34 -3.73 -12.46
N GLU A 81 2.98 -2.54 -12.00
CA GLU A 81 3.63 -1.82 -10.92
C GLU A 81 2.71 -1.79 -9.72
N VAL A 82 3.15 -2.31 -8.59
CA VAL A 82 2.40 -2.33 -7.33
C VAL A 82 3.10 -1.44 -6.33
N LYS A 83 2.35 -0.51 -5.73
CA LYS A 83 2.86 0.44 -4.74
C LYS A 83 2.17 0.23 -3.40
N GLY A 84 2.96 0.30 -2.35
CA GLY A 84 2.50 0.34 -0.97
C GLY A 84 2.54 1.75 -0.41
N ILE A 85 1.82 1.98 0.69
CA ILE A 85 1.88 3.26 1.40
C ILE A 85 3.29 3.54 1.93
N LYS A 86 3.95 2.49 2.42
CA LYS A 86 5.23 2.63 3.12
C LYS A 86 6.35 2.72 2.09
N ASN A 87 7.04 3.86 2.07
CA ASN A 87 8.28 4.13 1.32
C ASN A 87 8.17 4.32 -0.20
N ASN A 88 6.98 4.51 -0.76
CA ASN A 88 6.79 4.75 -2.20
C ASN A 88 7.50 3.70 -3.09
N THR A 89 7.76 2.51 -2.53
CA THR A 89 8.56 1.48 -3.17
C THR A 89 7.68 0.81 -4.20
N VAL A 90 8.10 0.88 -5.46
CA VAL A 90 7.37 0.33 -6.59
C VAL A 90 7.90 -1.06 -6.86
N TYR A 91 7.07 -2.07 -6.64
CA TYR A 91 7.38 -3.43 -7.05
C TYR A 91 6.90 -3.65 -8.48
N GLN A 92 7.81 -4.06 -9.35
CA GLN A 92 7.58 -4.16 -10.78
C GLN A 92 7.59 -5.64 -11.19
N ILE A 93 6.56 -6.06 -11.92
CA ILE A 93 6.35 -7.46 -12.29
C ILE A 93 6.10 -7.53 -13.79
N ASN A 94 6.83 -8.37 -14.50
CA ASN A 94 6.59 -8.60 -15.92
C ASN A 94 5.41 -9.57 -16.10
N ILE A 95 4.70 -9.50 -17.22
CA ILE A 95 3.55 -10.39 -17.50
C ILE A 95 3.90 -11.88 -17.40
N ASP A 96 5.13 -12.25 -17.78
CA ASP A 96 5.64 -13.63 -17.70
C ASP A 96 5.73 -14.14 -16.25
N GLU A 97 5.92 -13.24 -15.28
CA GLU A 97 6.08 -13.54 -13.85
C GLU A 97 4.75 -13.44 -13.08
N ILE A 98 3.75 -12.79 -13.66
CA ILE A 98 2.44 -12.56 -13.03
C ILE A 98 1.63 -13.85 -12.86
N ASN A 99 1.96 -14.88 -13.65
CA ASN A 99 0.94 -15.78 -14.13
C ASN A 99 0.38 -16.78 -13.10
N LYS A 100 0.97 -17.04 -11.91
CA LYS A 100 0.34 -18.02 -10.98
C LYS A 100 0.41 -17.80 -9.47
N GLU A 101 1.20 -16.89 -8.93
CA GLU A 101 1.52 -16.98 -7.48
C GLU A 101 1.56 -15.65 -6.72
N LEU A 102 1.11 -14.56 -7.33
CA LEU A 102 0.97 -13.27 -6.66
C LEU A 102 -0.46 -13.08 -6.17
N ASN A 103 -0.63 -12.95 -4.86
CA ASN A 103 -1.93 -12.75 -4.21
C ASN A 103 -1.93 -11.51 -3.31
N LEU A 104 -3.09 -10.89 -3.19
CA LEU A 104 -3.35 -9.81 -2.26
C LEU A 104 -3.88 -10.39 -0.95
N ARG A 105 -3.04 -10.45 0.09
CA ARG A 105 -3.44 -10.94 1.40
C ARG A 105 -4.00 -9.82 2.27
N PHE A 106 -5.19 -10.02 2.83
CA PHE A 106 -5.77 -9.11 3.81
C PHE A 106 -4.93 -9.02 5.09
N THR A 107 -4.83 -7.82 5.64
CA THR A 107 -4.21 -7.56 6.94
C THR A 107 -5.27 -7.31 8.00
N ASP A 108 -4.90 -7.45 9.28
CA ASP A 108 -5.78 -7.11 10.41
C ASP A 108 -6.09 -5.61 10.50
N ARG A 109 -5.39 -4.78 9.71
CA ARG A 109 -5.56 -3.32 9.65
C ARG A 109 -6.57 -2.88 8.58
N GLY A 110 -7.17 -3.83 7.85
CA GLY A 110 -8.14 -3.54 6.79
C GLY A 110 -7.49 -3.12 5.46
N THR A 111 -6.20 -3.41 5.27
CA THR A 111 -5.46 -3.19 4.01
C THR A 111 -5.15 -4.54 3.35
N VAL A 112 -4.43 -4.52 2.22
CA VAL A 112 -3.86 -5.73 1.62
C VAL A 112 -2.36 -5.62 1.40
N ASN A 113 -1.67 -6.75 1.49
CA ASN A 113 -0.27 -6.90 1.14
C ASN A 113 -0.15 -7.71 -0.15
N LEU A 114 0.79 -7.35 -1.03
CA LEU A 114 1.16 -8.22 -2.14
C LEU A 114 2.13 -9.29 -1.63
N CYS A 115 1.80 -10.56 -1.85
CA CYS A 115 2.59 -11.69 -1.41
C CYS A 115 2.93 -12.62 -2.58
N ASN A 116 4.04 -13.33 -2.46
CA ASN A 116 4.37 -14.46 -3.32
C ASN A 116 4.05 -15.78 -2.60
N ASN A 117 3.24 -16.64 -3.23
CA ASN A 117 2.83 -17.93 -2.67
C ASN A 117 3.95 -19.00 -2.69
N LYS A 118 4.96 -18.90 -3.58
CA LYS A 118 6.04 -19.90 -3.72
C LYS A 118 7.12 -19.80 -2.63
N ALA A 119 7.42 -18.58 -2.18
CA ALA A 119 8.52 -18.30 -1.27
C ALA A 119 7.99 -17.96 0.12
N ASN A 120 7.63 -18.96 0.94
CA ASN A 120 7.30 -18.80 2.36
C ASN A 120 6.34 -17.63 2.70
N LYS A 121 5.40 -17.30 1.80
CA LYS A 121 4.48 -16.16 1.96
C LYS A 121 5.22 -14.82 2.16
N ALA A 122 6.34 -14.62 1.48
CA ALA A 122 7.09 -13.37 1.55
C ALA A 122 6.22 -12.19 1.12
N ILE A 123 6.16 -11.17 1.97
CA ILE A 123 5.51 -9.90 1.66
C ILE A 123 6.44 -9.14 0.71
N LEU A 124 5.93 -8.85 -0.48
CA LEU A 124 6.64 -8.07 -1.50
C LEU A 124 6.33 -6.58 -1.36
N VAL A 125 5.06 -6.26 -1.06
CA VAL A 125 4.58 -4.90 -0.85
C VAL A 125 3.63 -4.88 0.34
N GLU A 126 3.93 -4.02 1.32
CA GLU A 126 3.06 -3.77 2.48
C GLU A 126 2.03 -2.68 2.18
N ASP A 127 0.79 -2.90 2.61
CA ASP A 127 -0.32 -1.96 2.52
C ASP A 127 -0.46 -1.32 1.13
N VAL A 128 -0.78 -2.15 0.15
CA VAL A 128 -0.95 -1.77 -1.25
C VAL A 128 -2.03 -0.70 -1.38
N ASN A 129 -1.72 0.38 -2.07
CA ASN A 129 -2.64 1.48 -2.38
C ASN A 129 -2.83 1.72 -3.89
N GLU A 130 -1.89 1.26 -4.72
CA GLU A 130 -1.94 1.45 -6.17
C GLU A 130 -1.42 0.22 -6.92
N ILE A 131 -2.12 -0.13 -7.99
CA ILE A 131 -1.73 -1.16 -8.96
C ILE A 131 -1.84 -0.52 -10.35
N ASN A 132 -0.74 -0.41 -11.08
CA ASN A 132 -0.69 0.20 -12.40
C ASN A 132 -0.23 -0.81 -13.45
N ALA A 133 -1.11 -1.13 -14.38
CA ALA A 133 -0.80 -1.97 -15.53
C ALA A 133 -0.23 -1.10 -16.66
N VAL A 134 0.98 -1.41 -17.11
CA VAL A 134 1.74 -0.66 -18.12
C VAL A 134 1.90 -1.53 -19.36
N ASN A 135 1.73 -0.93 -20.54
CA ASN A 135 2.02 -1.56 -21.84
C ASN A 135 3.46 -1.33 -22.29
#